data_AF-A0A436DUI9-F1
#
_entry.id   AF-A0A436DUI9-F1
#
_cell.length_a   1.000
_cell.length_b   1.000
_cell.length_c   1.000
_cell.angle_alpha   90.00
_cell.angle_beta   90.00
_cell.angle_gamma   90.00
#
_symmetry.space_group_name_H-M   'P 1'
#
loop_
_entity.id
_entity.type
_entity.pdbx_description
1 polymer ?
#
loop_
_entity_poly.entity_id
_entity_poly.type
_entity_poly.pdbx_seq_one_letter_code
_entity_poly.pdbx_strand_id
1 'polypeptide(L)'
;RKLAETAEISGLKQLTDLMPAEWQARLKRAPYSPSLAYRLAMIANGALDATFVKPNAHDWDIAAADLILREAGGQLLDQHGRAPLYAGEVTRHGALAAGSGELLAVLAGVIAGLDA
;
A
#
# COMPACT_ATOMS: atom_id res chain seq x y z
N ARG A 1 -7.40 -12.02 -0.72
CA ARG A 1 -6.97 -13.15 -1.59
C ARG A 1 -5.88 -13.93 -0.87
N LYS A 2 -5.79 -15.27 -1.01
CA LYS A 2 -4.60 -16.01 -0.51
C LYS A 2 -3.38 -15.57 -1.31
N LEU A 3 -2.31 -15.20 -0.63
CA LEU A 3 -1.07 -14.79 -1.27
C LEU A 3 -0.52 -15.94 -2.11
N ALA A 4 -0.16 -15.66 -3.36
CA ALA A 4 0.48 -16.64 -4.22
C ALA A 4 1.96 -16.84 -3.84
N GLU A 5 2.63 -17.77 -4.51
CA GLU A 5 4.06 -18.04 -4.31
C GLU A 5 4.90 -16.77 -4.55
N THR A 6 4.53 -16.01 -5.58
CA THR A 6 5.03 -14.68 -5.89
C THR A 6 3.99 -13.61 -5.56
N ALA A 7 4.45 -12.44 -5.14
CA ALA A 7 3.60 -11.29 -4.85
C ALA A 7 3.94 -10.12 -5.79
N GLU A 8 2.94 -9.62 -6.49
CA GLU A 8 3.07 -8.48 -7.40
C GLU A 8 2.79 -7.18 -6.65
N ILE A 9 3.79 -6.30 -6.56
CA ILE A 9 3.70 -5.04 -5.83
C ILE A 9 4.04 -3.84 -6.70
N SER A 10 3.42 -2.71 -6.40
CA SER A 10 3.73 -1.41 -7.02
C SER A 10 4.20 -0.41 -5.97
N GLY A 11 4.89 0.66 -6.38
CA GLY A 11 5.29 1.72 -5.46
C GLY A 11 6.67 2.29 -5.78
N LEU A 12 7.23 3.02 -4.81
CA LEU A 12 8.56 3.59 -4.90
C LEU A 12 9.61 2.47 -4.91
N LYS A 13 10.52 2.51 -5.90
CA LYS A 13 11.64 1.57 -5.99
C LYS A 13 12.44 1.51 -4.69
N GLN A 14 12.69 2.67 -4.07
CA GLN A 14 13.43 2.78 -2.82
C GLN A 14 12.77 1.98 -1.68
N LEU A 15 11.44 2.04 -1.55
CA LEU A 15 10.72 1.29 -0.51
C LEU A 15 10.68 -0.20 -0.83
N THR A 16 10.53 -0.55 -2.11
CA THR A 16 10.66 -1.95 -2.53
C THR A 16 12.05 -2.51 -2.26
N ASP A 17 13.11 -1.73 -2.44
CA ASP A 17 14.49 -2.14 -2.14
C ASP A 17 14.72 -2.35 -0.63
N LEU A 18 13.91 -1.75 0.24
CA LEU A 18 13.96 -1.92 1.71
C LEU A 18 13.15 -3.12 2.23
N MET A 19 12.44 -3.85 1.36
CA MET A 19 11.72 -5.05 1.77
C MET A 19 12.70 -6.11 2.33
N PRO A 20 12.30 -6.88 3.37
CA PRO A 20 13.12 -7.95 3.93
C PRO A 20 13.58 -8.98 2.88
N ALA A 21 14.74 -9.60 3.09
CA ALA A 21 15.38 -10.48 2.11
C ALA A 21 14.51 -11.68 1.72
N GLU A 22 13.75 -12.24 2.67
CA GLU A 22 12.80 -13.33 2.45
C GLU A 22 11.65 -12.94 1.51
N TRP A 23 11.30 -11.65 1.47
CA TRP A 23 10.31 -11.12 0.55
C TRP A 23 10.92 -10.79 -0.79
N GLN A 24 12.14 -10.25 -0.85
CA GLN A 24 12.79 -9.85 -2.11
C GLN A 24 12.81 -10.97 -3.16
N ALA A 25 13.03 -12.22 -2.75
CA ALA A 25 13.03 -13.38 -3.66
C ALA A 25 11.64 -13.71 -4.27
N ARG A 26 10.56 -13.24 -3.63
CA ARG A 26 9.16 -13.54 -4.00
C ARG A 26 8.45 -12.36 -4.63
N LEU A 27 9.06 -11.17 -4.64
CA LEU A 27 8.44 -9.96 -5.14
C LEU A 27 8.61 -9.82 -6.66
N LYS A 28 7.50 -9.57 -7.34
CA LYS A 28 7.46 -9.09 -8.72
C LYS A 28 7.05 -7.63 -8.70
N ARG A 29 7.77 -6.77 -9.44
CA ARG A 29 7.36 -5.38 -9.61
C ARG A 29 6.31 -5.28 -10.69
N ALA A 30 5.15 -4.71 -10.33
CA ALA A 30 4.11 -4.36 -11.28
C ALA A 30 4.60 -3.25 -12.22
N PRO A 31 4.07 -3.17 -13.45
CA PRO A 31 4.28 -2.03 -14.34
C PRO A 31 3.94 -0.70 -13.65
N TYR A 32 4.64 0.37 -14.04
CA TYR A 32 4.41 1.69 -13.48
C TYR A 32 2.99 2.17 -13.78
N SER A 33 2.27 2.56 -12.73
CA SER A 33 0.94 3.15 -12.81
C SER A 33 0.92 4.45 -12.00
N PRO A 34 0.75 5.61 -12.64
CA PRO A 34 0.78 6.90 -11.95
C PRO A 34 -0.47 7.14 -11.09
N SER A 35 -1.59 6.49 -11.40
CA SER A 35 -2.86 6.68 -10.68
C SER A 35 -2.86 5.89 -9.37
N LEU A 36 -2.92 6.59 -8.24
CA LEU A 36 -3.01 6.00 -6.91
C LEU A 36 -4.33 5.24 -6.72
N ALA A 37 -5.46 5.88 -6.98
CA ALA A 37 -6.77 5.25 -6.88
C ALA A 37 -6.87 3.98 -7.73
N TYR A 38 -6.30 3.99 -8.94
CA TYR A 38 -6.30 2.80 -9.80
C TYR A 38 -5.48 1.65 -9.20
N ARG A 39 -4.30 1.93 -8.63
CA ARG A 39 -3.51 0.89 -7.94
C ARG A 39 -4.27 0.27 -6.76
N LEU A 40 -4.99 1.08 -5.99
CA LEU A 40 -5.82 0.58 -4.89
C LEU A 40 -6.97 -0.30 -5.41
N ALA A 41 -7.62 0.09 -6.50
CA ALA A 41 -8.65 -0.72 -7.15
C ALA A 41 -8.10 -2.04 -7.73
N MET A 42 -6.86 -2.04 -8.25
CA MET A 42 -6.17 -3.27 -8.67
C MET A 42 -5.91 -4.22 -7.50
N ILE A 43 -5.69 -3.71 -6.29
CA ILE A 43 -5.58 -4.56 -5.10
C ILE A 43 -6.94 -5.15 -4.74
N ALA A 44 -7.98 -4.31 -4.74
CA ALA A 44 -9.34 -4.73 -4.45
C ALA A 44 -9.85 -5.84 -5.40
N ASN A 45 -9.50 -5.76 -6.69
CA ASN A 45 -9.87 -6.77 -7.68
C ASN A 45 -8.87 -7.95 -7.79
N GLY A 46 -7.77 -7.92 -7.04
CA GLY A 46 -6.76 -8.98 -6.97
C GLY A 46 -5.72 -8.99 -8.10
N ALA A 47 -5.69 -7.99 -8.98
CA ALA A 47 -4.66 -7.82 -10.01
C ALA A 47 -3.31 -7.31 -9.47
N LEU A 48 -3.31 -6.72 -8.26
CA LEU A 48 -2.11 -6.32 -7.52
C LEU A 48 -2.21 -6.89 -6.10
N ASP A 49 -1.09 -7.30 -5.50
CA ASP A 49 -1.13 -7.87 -4.14
C ASP A 49 -0.95 -6.80 -3.07
N ALA A 50 -0.09 -5.79 -3.32
CA ALA A 50 0.11 -4.66 -2.42
C ALA A 50 0.73 -3.44 -3.12
N THR A 51 0.68 -2.28 -2.47
CA THR A 51 1.39 -1.10 -2.97
C THR A 51 1.84 -0.13 -1.88
N PHE A 52 2.99 0.51 -2.10
CA PHE A 52 3.38 1.70 -1.37
C PHE A 52 2.72 2.96 -1.96
N VAL A 53 2.34 3.88 -1.08
CA VAL A 53 1.80 5.20 -1.40
C VAL A 53 2.81 6.26 -0.98
N LYS A 54 3.11 7.18 -1.90
CA LYS A 54 4.03 8.29 -1.61
C LYS A 54 3.36 9.28 -0.65
N PRO A 55 4.13 10.00 0.19
CA PRO A 55 3.61 11.14 0.95
C PRO A 55 2.94 12.19 0.05
N ASN A 56 2.06 13.00 0.64
CA ASN A 56 1.25 14.04 0.01
C ASN A 56 0.07 13.55 -0.85
N ALA A 57 -0.40 12.32 -0.66
CA ALA A 57 -1.73 11.92 -1.13
C ALA A 57 -2.79 12.73 -0.35
N HIS A 58 -3.79 13.28 -1.04
CA HIS A 58 -4.90 13.96 -0.39
C HIS A 58 -6.06 13.01 -0.14
N ASP A 59 -6.95 13.35 0.80
CA ASP A 59 -8.19 12.63 1.08
C ASP A 59 -8.91 12.21 -0.21
N TRP A 60 -9.13 13.15 -1.14
CA TRP A 60 -9.85 12.90 -2.38
C TRP A 60 -9.12 11.98 -3.38
N ASP A 61 -7.80 11.80 -3.23
CA ASP A 61 -7.03 10.86 -4.06
C ASP A 61 -7.23 9.41 -3.62
N ILE A 62 -7.62 9.18 -2.35
CA ILE A 62 -7.65 7.83 -1.76
C ILE A 62 -8.99 7.42 -1.15
N ALA A 63 -9.81 8.32 -0.63
CA ALA A 63 -10.97 7.98 0.21
C ALA A 63 -11.95 7.02 -0.49
N ALA A 64 -12.27 7.28 -1.76
CA ALA A 64 -13.16 6.41 -2.53
C ALA A 64 -12.54 5.02 -2.79
N ALA A 65 -11.26 4.97 -3.13
CA ALA A 65 -10.57 3.73 -3.45
C ALA A 65 -10.23 2.91 -2.19
N ASP A 66 -9.99 3.57 -1.05
CA ASP A 66 -9.83 2.94 0.25
C ASP A 66 -11.14 2.27 0.70
N LEU A 67 -12.30 2.90 0.48
CA LEU A 67 -13.59 2.25 0.73
C LEU A 67 -13.73 0.96 -0.08
N ILE A 68 -13.47 1.01 -1.40
CA ILE A 68 -13.52 -0.16 -2.27
C ILE A 68 -12.54 -1.25 -1.79
N LEU A 69 -11.32 -0.85 -1.42
CA LEU A 69 -10.30 -1.76 -0.92
C LEU A 69 -10.74 -2.47 0.37
N ARG A 70 -11.33 -1.72 1.31
CA ARG A 70 -11.84 -2.27 2.58
C ARG A 70 -12.97 -3.27 2.37
N GLU A 71 -13.92 -2.96 1.49
CA GLU A 71 -15.00 -3.90 1.15
C GLU A 71 -14.47 -5.19 0.49
N ALA A 72 -13.33 -5.12 -0.20
CA ALA A 72 -12.62 -6.27 -0.75
C ALA A 72 -11.74 -7.03 0.27
N GLY A 73 -11.72 -6.60 1.54
CA GLY A 73 -10.92 -7.19 2.61
C GLY A 73 -9.45 -6.74 2.64
N GLY A 74 -9.11 -5.68 1.91
CA GLY A 74 -7.83 -5.00 2.00
C GLY A 74 -7.86 -3.85 3.01
N GLN A 75 -6.70 -3.25 3.25
CA GLN A 75 -6.54 -2.11 4.16
C GLN A 75 -5.47 -1.16 3.64
N LEU A 76 -5.57 0.10 4.07
CA LEU A 76 -4.58 1.14 3.90
C LEU A 76 -4.05 1.54 5.28
N LEU A 77 -2.74 1.48 5.50
CA LEU A 77 -2.10 1.74 6.78
C LEU A 77 -1.00 2.80 6.66
N ASP A 78 -0.87 3.64 7.68
CA ASP A 78 0.26 4.55 7.85
C ASP A 78 1.47 3.86 8.51
N GLN A 79 2.54 4.64 8.71
CA GLN A 79 3.77 4.24 9.40
C GLN A 79 3.58 3.82 10.88
N HIS A 80 2.42 4.12 11.46
CA HIS A 80 2.05 3.71 12.82
C HIS A 80 1.08 2.51 12.82
N GLY A 81 0.82 1.91 11.65
CA GLY A 81 -0.11 0.80 11.49
C GLY A 81 -1.58 1.22 11.65
N ARG A 82 -1.90 2.50 11.47
CA ARG A 82 -3.25 3.05 11.63
C ARG A 82 -3.88 3.31 10.27
N ALA A 83 -5.20 3.12 10.17
CA ALA A 83 -5.95 3.55 9.01
C ALA A 83 -5.91 5.09 8.90
N PRO A 84 -5.81 5.66 7.68
CA PRO A 84 -5.88 7.10 7.51
C PRO A 84 -7.23 7.65 7.97
N LEU A 85 -7.20 8.82 8.59
CA LEU A 85 -8.40 9.59 8.94
C LEU A 85 -8.69 10.58 7.82
N TYR A 86 -9.96 10.68 7.46
CA TYR A 86 -10.44 11.58 6.41
C TYR A 86 -11.26 12.72 7.01
N ALA A 87 -11.40 13.80 6.23
CA ALA A 87 -12.20 14.97 6.58
C ALA A 87 -11.74 15.68 7.87
N GLY A 88 -10.44 15.63 8.16
CA GLY A 88 -9.80 16.42 9.21
C GLY A 88 -9.31 17.78 8.70
N GLU A 89 -8.72 18.58 9.59
CA GLU A 89 -8.05 19.84 9.22
C GLU A 89 -6.85 19.60 8.28
N VAL A 90 -6.17 18.48 8.47
CA VAL A 90 -5.08 18.02 7.62
C VAL A 90 -5.62 16.94 6.70
N THR A 91 -5.76 17.26 5.41
CA THR A 91 -6.26 16.35 4.37
C THR A 91 -5.15 15.66 3.57
N ARG A 92 -3.89 15.81 4.01
CA ARG A 92 -2.71 15.21 3.38
C ARG A 92 -2.18 14.08 4.25
N HIS A 93 -1.78 13.00 3.60
CA HIS A 93 -1.25 11.82 4.29
C HIS A 93 0.27 11.69 4.09
N GLY A 94 0.91 11.09 5.10
CA GLY A 94 2.30 10.62 5.02
C GLY A 94 2.44 9.42 4.07
N ALA A 95 3.53 8.66 4.23
CA ALA A 95 3.66 7.41 3.51
C ALA A 95 2.57 6.42 3.98
N LEU A 96 1.96 5.70 3.04
CA LEU A 96 0.98 4.65 3.34
C LEU A 96 1.37 3.34 2.65
N ALA A 97 0.84 2.24 3.16
CA ALA A 97 0.91 0.91 2.57
C ALA A 97 -0.50 0.36 2.38
N ALA A 98 -0.78 -0.18 1.19
CA ALA A 98 -2.07 -0.81 0.89
C ALA A 98 -1.87 -2.28 0.53
N GLY A 99 -2.78 -3.15 1.00
CA GLY A 99 -2.67 -4.58 0.78
C GLY A 99 -3.59 -5.36 1.72
N SER A 100 -3.23 -6.61 2.01
CA SER A 100 -3.91 -7.40 3.04
C SER A 100 -2.92 -8.39 3.70
N GLY A 101 -3.27 -8.85 4.91
CA GLY A 101 -2.55 -9.92 5.60
C GLY A 101 -1.07 -9.63 5.90
N GLU A 102 -0.25 -10.68 5.86
CA GLU A 102 1.17 -10.62 6.20
C GLU A 102 1.96 -9.65 5.32
N LEU A 103 1.71 -9.64 4.01
CA LEU A 103 2.40 -8.74 3.08
C LEU A 103 2.16 -7.27 3.46
N LEU A 104 0.93 -6.90 3.82
CA LEU A 104 0.63 -5.53 4.28
C LEU A 104 1.42 -5.18 5.55
N ALA A 105 1.49 -6.10 6.52
CA ALA A 105 2.25 -5.87 7.75
C ALA A 105 3.74 -5.60 7.45
N VAL A 106 4.31 -6.32 6.47
CA VAL A 106 5.70 -6.11 6.03
C VAL A 106 5.89 -4.75 5.37
N LEU A 107 4.99 -4.35 4.46
CA LEU A 107 5.06 -3.01 3.85
C LEU A 107 4.92 -1.91 4.90
N ALA A 108 4.01 -2.06 5.86
CA ALA A 108 3.83 -1.12 6.97
C ALA A 108 5.11 -1.02 7.83
N GLY A 109 5.78 -2.15 8.10
CA GLY A 109 7.07 -2.16 8.79
C GLY A 109 8.17 -1.42 8.02
N VAL A 110 8.20 -1.53 6.69
CA VAL A 110 9.16 -0.79 5.85
C VAL A 110 8.95 0.72 5.95
N ILE A 111 7.70 1.20 5.89
CA ILE A 111 7.43 2.65 6.00
C ILE A 111 7.61 3.16 7.43
N ALA A 112 7.38 2.34 8.46
CA ALA A 112 7.65 2.68 9.85
C ALA A 112 9.15 2.93 10.13
N GLY A 113 10.03 2.23 9.40
CA GLY A 113 11.49 2.40 9.51
C GLY A 113 12.02 3.69 8.85
N LEU A 114 11.20 4.48 8.16
CA LEU A 114 11.65 5.74 7.54
C LEU A 114 11.77 6.90 8.53
N ASP A 115 11.09 6.81 9.67
CA ASP A 115 11.11 7.83 10.73
C ASP A 115 12.13 7.53 11.85
N ALA A 116 12.90 6.44 11.71
CA ALA A 116 13.86 5.95 12.70
C ALA A 116 15.28 6.50 12.50
#